data_AF-A0A074ZDL3-F1
#
_entry.id   AF-A0A074ZDL3-F1
#
_cell.length_a   1.000
_cell.length_b   1.000
_cell.length_c   1.000
_cell.angle_alpha   90.00
_cell.angle_beta   90.00
_cell.angle_gamma   90.00
#
_symmetry.space_group_name_H-M   'P 1'
#
loop_
_entity.id
_entity.type
_entity.pdbx_description
1 polymer ?
#
loop_
_entity_poly.entity_id
_entity_poly.type
_entity_poly.pdbx_seq_one_letter_code
_entity_poly.pdbx_strand_id
1 'polypeptide(L)'
;MSVALVLSVSIQIARMNVGCVGLCSSPLLSVFEMQLTRLCLGRFIPWKCTPGATWGGKQRKIPRLTHARKSAFLGHMLLSEQNHRFLQNPCMTAEVEAATLEDERRRELEREDQVFYDRYATQFHNRFVSRRIEETWKRVLRRQRFDI
;
A
#
# COMPACT_ATOMS: atom_id res chain seq x y z
N MET A 1 -8.27 -15.60 -2.24
CA MET A 1 -6.91 -15.54 -2.82
C MET A 1 -6.14 -14.42 -2.13
N SER A 2 -4.87 -14.70 -1.84
CA SER A 2 -4.05 -14.09 -0.78
C SER A 2 -3.78 -12.58 -0.93
N VAL A 3 -4.06 -11.81 0.14
CA VAL A 3 -3.75 -10.37 0.31
C VAL A 3 -2.24 -10.08 0.19
N ALA A 4 -1.40 -11.11 0.32
CA ALA A 4 0.06 -11.02 0.23
C ALA A 4 0.60 -10.65 -1.16
N LEU A 5 -0.13 -10.90 -2.25
CA LEU A 5 0.32 -10.59 -3.61
C LEU A 5 0.19 -9.11 -3.98
N VAL A 6 -0.75 -8.39 -3.34
CA VAL A 6 -0.97 -6.95 -3.62
C VAL A 6 0.12 -6.08 -2.98
N LEU A 7 0.69 -6.53 -1.85
CA LEU A 7 1.74 -5.79 -1.13
C LEU A 7 3.12 -5.87 -1.79
N SER A 8 3.42 -6.90 -2.59
CA SER A 8 4.71 -7.01 -3.29
C SER A 8 4.84 -6.03 -4.45
N VAL A 9 3.75 -5.68 -5.15
CA VAL A 9 3.82 -4.79 -6.32
C VAL A 9 4.05 -3.33 -5.93
N SER A 10 3.58 -2.91 -4.75
CA SER A 10 3.68 -1.54 -4.27
C SER A 10 5.09 -1.15 -3.80
N ILE A 11 5.92 -2.12 -3.38
CA ILE A 11 7.25 -1.84 -2.82
C ILE A 11 8.30 -1.61 -3.93
N GLN A 12 8.06 -2.08 -5.16
CA GLN A 12 9.06 -1.98 -6.23
C GLN A 12 9.11 -0.60 -6.91
N ILE A 13 8.08 0.23 -6.76
CA ILE A 13 8.01 1.56 -7.40
C ILE A 13 8.77 2.63 -6.58
N ALA A 14 9.02 2.39 -5.29
CA ALA A 14 9.64 3.36 -4.39
C ALA A 14 11.18 3.46 -4.48
N ARG A 15 11.84 2.62 -5.30
CA ARG A 15 13.33 2.51 -5.30
C ARG A 15 14.08 3.23 -6.43
N MET A 16 13.41 3.98 -7.30
CA MET A 16 14.06 4.73 -8.37
C MET A 16 13.96 6.24 -8.16
N ASN A 17 14.68 6.80 -7.18
CA ASN A 17 15.09 8.22 -7.18
C ASN A 17 16.10 8.48 -6.06
N VAL A 18 17.31 7.93 -6.20
CA VAL A 18 18.48 8.42 -5.47
C VAL A 18 19.60 8.57 -6.48
N GLY A 19 20.08 9.81 -6.66
CA GLY A 19 21.31 10.08 -7.39
C GLY A 19 21.26 11.32 -8.28
N CYS A 20 21.58 12.48 -7.71
CA CYS A 20 22.61 13.37 -8.26
C CYS A 20 22.81 14.57 -7.33
N VAL A 21 23.93 14.54 -6.61
CA VAL A 21 24.49 15.64 -5.84
C VAL A 21 25.37 16.49 -6.76
N GLY A 22 25.21 17.81 -6.71
CA GLY A 22 26.28 18.81 -6.93
C GLY A 22 26.69 19.12 -8.37
N LEU A 23 26.52 20.38 -8.79
CA LEU A 23 27.58 21.39 -8.76
C LEU A 23 27.08 22.74 -9.32
N CYS A 24 27.52 23.80 -8.65
CA CYS A 24 27.25 25.22 -8.88
C CYS A 24 27.70 25.70 -10.27
N SER A 25 27.05 26.74 -10.80
CA SER A 25 27.66 27.95 -11.40
C SER A 25 26.57 28.81 -12.09
N SER A 26 26.20 29.91 -11.44
CA SER A 26 25.74 31.14 -12.10
C SER A 26 26.95 32.10 -12.06
N PRO A 27 27.10 33.12 -12.94
CA PRO A 27 26.02 33.93 -13.53
C PRO A 27 26.27 34.30 -15.01
N LEU A 28 25.28 34.90 -15.67
CA LEU A 28 25.45 36.06 -16.57
C LEU A 28 24.06 36.57 -16.96
N LEU A 29 23.62 37.57 -16.20
CA LEU A 29 22.57 38.53 -16.55
C LEU A 29 23.02 39.32 -17.78
N SER A 30 22.45 39.07 -18.97
CA SER A 30 22.47 40.06 -20.06
C SER A 30 21.55 39.75 -21.25
N VAL A 31 20.27 39.41 -21.02
CA VAL A 31 19.24 39.63 -22.06
C VAL A 31 17.93 40.02 -21.36
N PHE A 32 17.95 41.20 -20.75
CA PHE A 32 16.73 41.95 -20.42
C PHE A 32 16.17 42.49 -21.75
N GLU A 33 15.57 41.63 -22.57
CA GLU A 33 14.69 42.08 -23.64
C GLU A 33 13.28 41.55 -23.37
N MET A 34 12.37 42.52 -23.35
CA MET A 34 10.96 42.37 -23.04
C MET A 34 10.29 41.30 -23.92
N GLN A 35 10.07 40.11 -23.36
CA GLN A 35 9.00 39.21 -23.80
C GLN A 35 8.06 38.87 -22.63
N LEU A 36 7.88 39.82 -21.71
CA LEU A 36 6.73 39.83 -20.82
C LEU A 36 5.49 39.94 -21.70
N THR A 37 4.71 38.85 -21.81
CA THR A 37 3.38 38.72 -22.48
C THR A 37 3.32 38.02 -23.85
N ARG A 38 4.03 36.90 -24.06
CA ARG A 38 3.58 35.92 -25.08
C ARG A 38 3.33 34.52 -24.50
N LEU A 39 2.06 34.25 -24.24
CA LEU A 39 1.41 32.96 -24.55
C LEU A 39 1.94 31.72 -23.82
N CYS A 40 1.86 31.70 -22.49
CA CYS A 40 1.92 30.44 -21.72
C CYS A 40 0.53 29.91 -21.33
N LEU A 41 -0.52 30.28 -22.09
CA LEU A 41 -1.81 29.59 -22.02
C LEU A 41 -1.65 28.26 -22.79
N GLY A 42 -1.50 27.17 -22.05
CA GLY A 42 -1.50 25.80 -22.60
C GLY A 42 -0.14 25.23 -23.05
N ARG A 43 0.98 25.94 -22.84
CA ARG A 43 2.32 25.40 -23.17
C ARG A 43 2.99 24.77 -21.95
N PHE A 44 3.59 23.59 -22.14
CA PHE A 44 4.35 22.86 -21.12
C PHE A 44 5.49 23.72 -20.56
N ILE A 45 5.46 24.01 -19.26
CA ILE A 45 6.50 24.80 -18.57
C ILE A 45 7.76 23.94 -18.40
N PRO A 46 8.92 24.34 -18.96
CA PRO A 46 10.20 23.69 -18.71
C PRO A 46 10.60 23.79 -17.23
N TRP A 47 11.19 22.72 -16.68
CA TRP A 47 11.50 22.59 -15.25
C TRP A 47 12.38 23.70 -14.65
N LYS A 48 13.18 24.38 -15.49
CA LYS A 48 14.06 25.48 -15.07
C LYS A 48 13.30 26.79 -14.80
N CYS A 49 12.02 26.87 -15.16
CA CYS A 49 11.25 28.11 -15.20
C CYS A 49 10.06 28.13 -14.22
N THR A 50 9.91 27.12 -13.36
CA THR A 50 8.81 27.07 -12.38
C THR A 50 9.25 27.73 -11.07
N PRO A 51 8.71 28.90 -10.69
CA PRO A 51 9.07 29.53 -9.41
C PRO A 51 8.45 28.76 -8.24
N GLY A 52 9.24 28.55 -7.17
CA GLY A 52 8.76 27.90 -5.95
C GLY A 52 8.54 26.39 -6.09
N ALA A 53 7.48 25.86 -5.47
CA ALA A 53 7.22 24.42 -5.42
C ALA A 53 6.83 23.85 -6.81
N THR A 54 7.56 22.82 -7.26
CA THR A 54 7.42 22.29 -8.63
C THR A 54 6.04 21.72 -8.97
N TRP A 55 5.34 21.15 -8.00
CA TRP A 55 4.07 20.42 -8.21
C TRP A 55 2.85 21.13 -7.61
N GLY A 56 3.04 22.28 -6.97
CA GLY A 56 2.00 23.03 -6.27
C GLY A 56 1.90 24.48 -6.76
N GLY A 57 0.86 25.19 -6.33
CA GLY A 57 0.67 26.60 -6.65
C GLY A 57 0.14 26.90 -8.05
N LYS A 58 0.13 28.21 -8.40
CA LYS A 58 -0.47 28.75 -9.63
C LYS A 58 0.35 28.41 -10.88
N GLN A 59 1.68 28.39 -10.78
CA GLN A 59 2.57 27.94 -11.84
C GLN A 59 3.25 26.66 -11.40
N ARG A 60 2.97 25.55 -12.08
CA ARG A 60 3.47 24.22 -11.74
C ARG A 60 3.93 23.46 -12.98
N LYS A 61 4.81 22.49 -12.78
CA LYS A 61 5.20 21.55 -13.82
C LYS A 61 4.02 20.67 -14.19
N ILE A 62 3.62 20.71 -15.45
CA ILE A 62 2.62 19.78 -16.00
C ILE A 62 3.38 18.61 -16.63
N PRO A 63 3.25 17.37 -16.11
CA PRO A 63 3.95 16.23 -16.67
C PRO A 63 3.32 15.85 -18.03
N ARG A 64 4.15 15.47 -19.00
CA ARG A 64 3.68 15.04 -20.32
C ARG A 64 2.95 13.70 -20.22
N LEU A 65 1.83 13.59 -20.91
CA LEU A 65 1.13 12.32 -21.09
C LEU A 65 1.79 11.52 -22.22
N THR A 66 2.85 10.79 -21.87
CA THR A 66 3.59 9.91 -22.79
C THR A 66 2.75 8.70 -23.20
N HIS A 67 3.04 8.12 -24.37
CA HIS A 67 2.37 6.89 -24.85
C HIS A 67 2.37 5.77 -23.79
N ALA A 68 3.53 5.50 -23.17
CA ALA A 68 3.66 4.50 -22.11
C ALA A 68 2.73 4.72 -20.90
N ARG A 69 2.43 5.99 -20.56
CA ARG A 69 1.51 6.33 -19.47
C ARG A 69 0.06 6.11 -19.88
N LYS A 70 -0.28 6.40 -21.15
CA LYS A 70 -1.59 6.10 -21.72
C LYS A 70 -1.84 4.59 -21.77
N SER A 71 -0.87 3.81 -22.25
CA SER A 71 -1.00 2.35 -22.33
C SER A 71 -1.09 1.69 -20.94
N ALA A 72 -0.31 2.16 -19.97
CA ALA A 72 -0.42 1.67 -18.59
C ALA A 72 -1.79 1.99 -17.97
N PHE A 73 -2.31 3.18 -18.21
CA PHE A 73 -3.66 3.57 -17.75
C PHE A 73 -4.75 2.69 -18.38
N LEU A 74 -4.67 2.45 -19.70
CA LEU A 74 -5.60 1.56 -20.38
C LEU A 74 -5.51 0.11 -19.87
N GLY A 75 -4.30 -0.39 -19.62
CA GLY A 75 -4.09 -1.70 -19.02
C GLY A 75 -4.76 -1.83 -17.64
N HIS A 76 -4.63 -0.80 -16.81
CA HIS A 76 -5.30 -0.75 -15.50
C HIS A 76 -6.82 -0.73 -15.64
N MET A 77 -7.36 0.03 -16.60
CA MET A 77 -8.81 0.06 -16.86
C MET A 77 -9.35 -1.31 -17.27
N LEU A 78 -8.66 -2.02 -18.17
CA LEU A 78 -9.07 -3.35 -18.63
C LEU A 78 -9.09 -4.36 -17.48
N LEU A 79 -8.07 -4.35 -16.62
CA LEU A 79 -8.04 -5.20 -15.43
C LEU A 79 -9.19 -4.86 -14.47
N SER A 80 -9.47 -3.57 -14.29
CA SER A 80 -10.56 -3.11 -13.42
C SER A 80 -11.93 -3.57 -13.94
N GLU A 81 -12.13 -3.51 -15.26
CA GLU A 81 -13.34 -3.99 -15.91
C GLU A 81 -13.50 -5.51 -15.78
N GLN A 82 -12.42 -6.26 -16.01
CA GLN A 82 -12.42 -7.71 -15.82
C GLN A 82 -12.76 -8.08 -14.38
N ASN A 83 -12.12 -7.45 -13.41
CA ASN A 83 -12.40 -7.66 -11.99
C ASN A 83 -13.86 -7.34 -11.66
N HIS A 84 -14.42 -6.25 -12.20
CA HIS A 84 -15.81 -5.91 -11.99
C HIS A 84 -16.75 -7.01 -12.51
N ARG A 85 -16.50 -7.54 -13.72
CA ARG A 85 -17.30 -8.66 -14.27
C ARG A 85 -17.20 -9.92 -13.41
N PHE A 86 -16.03 -10.26 -12.90
CA PHE A 86 -15.86 -11.45 -12.05
C PHE A 86 -16.53 -11.30 -10.69
N LEU A 87 -16.49 -10.11 -10.09
CA LEU A 87 -17.04 -9.84 -8.77
C LEU A 87 -18.56 -9.61 -8.77
N GLN A 88 -19.19 -9.42 -9.93
CA GLN A 88 -20.64 -9.25 -10.05
C GLN A 88 -21.46 -10.52 -9.75
N ASN A 89 -20.87 -11.70 -9.92
CA ASN A 89 -21.56 -12.97 -9.75
C ASN A 89 -21.01 -13.73 -8.53
N PRO A 90 -21.48 -13.42 -7.31
CA PRO A 90 -21.05 -14.14 -6.12
C PRO A 90 -21.57 -15.59 -6.14
N CYS A 91 -20.83 -16.50 -5.51
CA CYS A 91 -21.21 -17.91 -5.40
C CYS A 91 -22.38 -18.16 -4.44
N MET A 92 -22.57 -17.26 -3.46
CA MET A 92 -23.66 -17.30 -2.50
C MET A 92 -24.40 -15.96 -2.50
N THR A 93 -25.71 -16.02 -2.29
CA THR A 93 -26.52 -14.81 -2.09
C THR A 93 -26.30 -14.28 -0.69
N ALA A 94 -26.48 -12.97 -0.51
CA ALA A 94 -26.27 -12.30 0.78
C ALA A 94 -27.14 -12.88 1.92
N GLU A 95 -28.34 -13.39 1.58
CA GLU A 95 -29.24 -14.02 2.55
C GLU A 95 -28.68 -15.36 3.07
N VAL A 96 -28.12 -16.18 2.17
CA VAL A 96 -27.48 -17.45 2.53
C VAL A 96 -26.22 -17.20 3.35
N GLU A 97 -25.41 -16.24 2.90
CA GLU A 97 -24.20 -15.82 3.61
C GLU A 97 -24.55 -15.34 5.04
N ALA A 98 -25.56 -14.49 5.20
CA ALA A 98 -25.98 -14.01 6.53
C ALA A 98 -26.46 -15.14 7.46
N ALA A 99 -27.08 -16.19 6.90
CA ALA A 99 -27.55 -17.34 7.67
C ALA A 99 -26.39 -18.26 8.11
N THR A 100 -25.32 -18.38 7.33
CA THR A 100 -24.16 -19.25 7.64
C THR A 100 -23.00 -18.52 8.31
N LEU A 101 -22.97 -17.18 8.25
CA LEU A 101 -21.83 -16.34 8.63
C LEU A 101 -21.32 -16.64 10.04
N GLU A 102 -22.21 -16.68 11.04
CA GLU A 102 -21.80 -16.81 12.44
C GLU A 102 -21.17 -18.17 12.75
N ASP A 103 -21.72 -19.24 12.18
CA ASP A 103 -21.21 -20.60 12.36
C ASP A 103 -19.90 -20.81 11.60
N GLU A 104 -19.78 -20.28 10.39
CA GLU A 104 -18.53 -20.32 9.61
C GLU A 104 -17.44 -19.49 10.27
N ARG A 105 -17.77 -18.28 10.74
CA ARG A 105 -16.87 -17.40 11.46
C ARG A 105 -16.38 -18.04 12.76
N ARG A 106 -17.25 -18.69 13.53
CA ARG A 106 -16.82 -19.42 14.73
C ARG A 106 -15.81 -20.52 14.39
N ARG A 107 -16.07 -21.31 13.35
CA ARG A 107 -15.14 -22.38 12.89
C ARG A 107 -13.83 -21.83 12.33
N GLU A 108 -13.85 -20.65 11.72
CA GLU A 108 -12.64 -19.97 11.25
C GLU A 108 -11.80 -19.48 12.42
N LEU A 109 -12.43 -18.80 13.39
CA LEU A 109 -11.76 -18.34 14.60
C LEU A 109 -11.15 -19.51 15.39
N GLU A 110 -11.87 -20.61 15.57
CA GLU A 110 -11.34 -21.81 16.22
C GLU A 110 -10.10 -22.38 15.49
N ARG A 111 -10.10 -22.34 14.16
CA ARG A 111 -8.94 -22.77 13.35
C ARG A 111 -7.77 -21.80 13.48
N GLU A 112 -8.03 -20.50 13.44
CA GLU A 112 -7.00 -19.47 13.60
C GLU A 112 -6.36 -19.53 14.99
N ASP A 113 -7.18 -19.70 16.03
CA ASP A 113 -6.73 -19.89 17.41
C ASP A 113 -5.87 -21.14 17.51
N GLN A 114 -6.30 -22.27 16.92
CA GLN A 114 -5.49 -23.50 16.95
C GLN A 114 -4.13 -23.29 16.29
N VAL A 115 -4.09 -22.67 15.10
CA VAL A 115 -2.83 -22.38 14.40
C VAL A 115 -1.93 -21.45 15.23
N PHE A 116 -2.53 -20.45 15.88
CA PHE A 116 -1.81 -19.56 16.77
C PHE A 116 -1.21 -20.32 17.97
N TYR A 117 -2.01 -21.15 18.64
CA TYR A 117 -1.59 -21.95 19.78
C TYR A 117 -0.50 -22.96 19.40
N ASP A 118 -0.61 -23.62 18.25
CA ASP A 118 0.40 -24.58 17.77
C ASP A 118 1.74 -23.89 17.50
N ARG A 119 1.70 -22.71 16.89
CA ARG A 119 2.90 -21.91 16.63
C ARG A 119 3.53 -21.43 17.93
N TYR A 120 2.73 -20.92 18.86
CA TYR A 120 3.19 -20.51 20.18
C TYR A 120 3.76 -21.70 20.95
N ALA A 121 3.11 -22.86 20.86
CA ALA A 121 3.52 -24.06 21.54
C ALA A 121 4.90 -24.54 21.08
N THR A 122 5.11 -24.51 19.76
CA THR A 122 6.41 -24.82 19.16
C THR A 122 7.51 -23.89 19.70
N GLN A 123 7.24 -22.57 19.74
CA GLN A 123 8.20 -21.60 20.26
C GLN A 123 8.47 -21.77 21.76
N PHE A 124 7.42 -22.07 22.54
CA PHE A 124 7.55 -22.31 23.97
C PHE A 124 8.39 -23.56 24.24
N HIS A 125 8.14 -24.66 23.51
CA HIS A 125 8.90 -25.90 23.68
C HIS A 125 10.37 -25.72 23.32
N ASN A 126 10.66 -24.96 22.25
CA ASN A 126 12.04 -24.61 21.87
C ASN A 126 12.77 -23.83 22.98
N ARG A 127 12.05 -22.99 23.73
CA ARG A 127 12.62 -22.19 24.81
C ARG A 127 12.68 -22.93 26.15
N PHE A 128 11.72 -23.82 26.41
CA PHE A 128 11.54 -24.52 27.67
C PHE A 128 11.26 -26.02 27.43
N VAL A 129 12.32 -26.76 27.12
CA VAL A 129 12.25 -28.19 26.77
C VAL A 129 11.61 -29.05 27.87
N SER A 130 11.86 -28.74 29.14
CA SER A 130 11.37 -29.52 30.29
C SER A 130 9.97 -29.13 30.77
N ARG A 131 9.38 -28.04 30.27
CA ARG A 131 8.09 -27.52 30.74
C ARG A 131 7.00 -27.77 29.72
N ARG A 132 5.83 -28.21 30.17
CA ARG A 132 4.63 -28.26 29.35
C ARG A 132 3.88 -26.95 29.43
N ILE A 133 3.41 -26.47 28.29
CA ILE A 133 2.69 -25.19 28.14
C ILE A 133 1.48 -25.14 29.07
N GLU A 134 0.69 -26.22 29.10
CA GLU A 134 -0.48 -26.38 29.95
C GLU A 134 -0.19 -26.18 31.44
N GLU A 135 0.93 -26.71 31.94
CA GLU A 135 1.32 -26.59 33.34
C GLU A 135 1.72 -25.15 33.69
N THR A 136 2.41 -24.48 32.76
CA THR A 136 2.74 -23.05 32.87
C THR A 136 1.49 -22.19 32.94
N TRP A 137 0.53 -22.40 32.03
CA TRP A 137 -0.72 -21.64 32.03
C TRP A 137 -1.56 -21.89 33.28
N LYS A 138 -1.66 -23.15 33.74
CA LYS A 138 -2.31 -23.48 35.03
C LYS A 138 -1.67 -22.74 36.20
N ARG A 139 -0.34 -22.57 36.21
CA ARG A 139 0.37 -21.83 37.25
C ARG A 139 0.12 -20.32 37.17
N VAL A 140 0.02 -19.75 35.97
CA VAL A 140 -0.29 -18.33 35.75
C VAL A 140 -1.71 -18.01 36.19
N LEU A 141 -2.69 -18.81 35.77
CA LEU A 141 -4.10 -18.63 36.14
C LEU A 141 -4.32 -18.67 37.67
N ARG A 142 -3.67 -19.61 38.37
CA ARG A 142 -3.74 -19.69 39.85
C ARG A 142 -3.17 -18.45 40.56
N ARG A 143 -2.30 -17.68 39.89
CA ARG A 143 -1.68 -16.48 40.45
C ARG A 143 -2.40 -15.20 40.02
N GLN A 144 -3.39 -15.31 39.14
CA GLN A 144 -4.17 -14.17 38.69
C GLN A 144 -5.10 -13.72 39.82
N ARG A 145 -4.88 -12.51 40.32
CA ARG A 145 -5.78 -11.85 41.25
C ARG A 145 -6.76 -11.03 40.41
N PHE A 146 -8.05 -11.19 40.68
CA PHE A 146 -9.09 -10.35 40.11
C PHE A 146 -9.32 -9.22 41.11
N ASP A 147 -9.24 -7.98 40.64
CA ASP A 147 -9.72 -6.84 41.43
C ASP A 147 -11.26 -6.93 41.43
N ILE A 148 -11.83 -7.07 42.63
CA ILE A 148 -13.28 -7.12 42.89
C ILE A 148 -13.77 -5.71 43.20
#